data_AF-A0A349J8Y8-F1
#
_entry.id   AF-A0A349J8Y8-F1
#
_cell.length_a   1.000
_cell.length_b   1.000
_cell.length_c   1.000
_cell.angle_alpha   90.00
_cell.angle_beta   90.00
_cell.angle_gamma   90.00
#
_symmetry.space_group_name_H-M   'P 1'
#
loop_
_entity.id
_entity.type
_entity.pdbx_description
1 polymer ?
#
loop_
_entity_poly.entity_id
_entity_poly.type
_entity_poly.pdbx_seq_one_letter_code
_entity_poly.pdbx_strand_id
1 'polypeptide(L)'
;QGLLSDMGAIYLLGVQPGTAVRGNWIEDVAAHGYGGGGIYPDEGSSFLAIEGNVVLRALSGAFTQHYGRDNRVHGNVFAYAHGSLAGTARPERVRGFTATGNVLLGSATPFTGQTGRCRFTGNLAWNEAVGSIASIPPGVSEGDPGFLAPRTGDLRLRPGARCPATVPASAAEVGPDLGGVLPSSLDDIAPERLRPSPAPPAVSVRLEACTSAAFTAKDTFDADPQAANRYPFVDASAASAVCVVIDNADMNEAAGEIRLAWTTPDGEPSPAGEILGPDRLSFRLAPGGRALLDTQVRLAPGCPGAWLTVTASGAGNDSALWYNDRPRGRLARLPACALKDVPAALATQHAWEPLRCAPGDANVRVALCGDDVAVHAIARDTLPAQGGQPWDASVVEIFTALPGTNGRVDTDGRRGNSQIFLAPACAGKPARTLCYANGVEPIDGIRIDSRLTADGWELWALIPADAARIVPDASRILFEAAVSRRPPGSTSHLKTALFGEAPGHDNGPWMMADIS
;
A
#
# COMPACT_ATOMS: atom_id res chain seq x y z
N GLN A 1 15.72 7.86 27.96
CA GLN A 1 16.46 6.77 28.64
C GLN A 1 16.68 5.65 27.62
N GLY A 2 17.70 5.71 26.74
CA GLY A 2 17.88 4.80 25.59
C GLY A 2 18.09 3.31 25.94
N LEU A 3 17.07 2.69 26.53
CA LEU A 3 17.04 1.35 27.10
C LEU A 3 16.17 0.40 26.26
N LEU A 4 15.30 0.96 25.42
CA LEU A 4 14.38 0.22 24.53
C LEU A 4 14.75 0.48 23.06
N SER A 5 14.28 -0.42 22.19
CA SER A 5 14.41 -0.30 20.73
C SER A 5 13.02 -0.17 20.07
N ASP A 6 12.96 0.04 18.76
CA ASP A 6 11.74 0.22 17.92
C ASP A 6 10.94 1.51 18.15
N MET A 7 11.26 2.27 19.20
CA MET A 7 10.45 3.39 19.68
C MET A 7 10.20 4.48 18.62
N GLY A 8 8.95 4.96 18.57
CA GLY A 8 8.56 6.29 18.11
C GLY A 8 7.88 7.04 19.27
N ALA A 9 8.17 8.32 19.46
CA ALA A 9 7.50 9.12 20.49
C ALA A 9 5.99 9.20 20.25
N ILE A 10 5.58 9.28 18.98
CA ILE A 10 4.22 9.00 18.54
C ILE A 10 4.29 7.93 17.45
N TYR A 11 3.67 6.78 17.71
CA TYR A 11 3.67 5.61 16.84
C TYR A 11 2.24 5.32 16.37
N LEU A 12 2.05 5.15 15.05
CA LEU A 12 0.72 5.02 14.44
C LEU A 12 0.69 3.82 13.49
N LEU A 13 -0.47 3.17 13.38
CA LEU A 13 -0.65 1.94 12.58
C LEU A 13 -2.02 1.95 11.89
N GLY A 14 -2.03 1.58 10.61
CA GLY A 14 -3.23 1.29 9.84
C GLY A 14 -3.95 2.48 9.21
N VAL A 15 -5.02 2.17 8.47
CA VAL A 15 -5.84 3.18 7.79
C VAL A 15 -6.73 3.88 8.81
N GLN A 16 -6.49 5.16 9.08
CA GLN A 16 -7.15 5.90 10.16
C GLN A 16 -7.63 7.30 9.73
N PRO A 17 -8.62 7.40 8.84
CA PRO A 17 -9.17 8.68 8.42
C PRO A 17 -9.77 9.44 9.62
N GLY A 18 -9.39 10.72 9.76
CA GLY A 18 -9.88 11.61 10.83
C GLY A 18 -8.98 11.67 12.06
N THR A 19 -7.97 10.79 12.14
CA THR A 19 -6.92 10.88 13.16
C THR A 19 -6.05 12.10 12.91
N ALA A 20 -5.85 12.90 13.95
CA ALA A 20 -4.94 14.04 13.95
C ALA A 20 -3.87 13.92 15.04
N VAL A 21 -2.62 14.09 14.64
CA VAL A 21 -1.46 14.26 15.51
C VAL A 21 -1.04 15.72 15.41
N ARG A 22 -1.42 16.52 16.41
CA ARG A 22 -1.33 17.97 16.31
C ARG A 22 -0.79 18.65 17.56
N GLY A 23 0.07 19.66 17.34
CA GLY A 23 0.51 20.57 18.40
C GLY A 23 1.38 19.91 19.47
N ASN A 24 1.98 18.76 19.17
CA ASN A 24 2.84 18.04 20.11
C ASN A 24 4.23 18.68 20.17
N TRP A 25 4.87 18.61 21.33
CA TRP A 25 6.30 18.90 21.51
C TRP A 25 7.02 17.62 21.91
N ILE A 26 7.97 17.19 21.08
CA ILE A 26 8.73 15.95 21.25
C ILE A 26 10.20 16.33 21.24
N GLU A 27 10.94 15.94 22.28
CA GLU A 27 12.38 16.16 22.31
C GLU A 27 13.17 15.01 22.94
N ASP A 28 14.44 14.90 22.55
CA ASP A 28 15.44 13.99 23.15
C ASP A 28 15.03 12.51 23.13
N VAL A 29 14.47 12.07 22.00
CA VAL A 29 14.09 10.66 21.79
C VAL A 29 15.34 9.83 21.51
N ALA A 30 15.60 8.84 22.37
CA ALA A 30 16.75 7.95 22.28
C ALA A 30 16.33 6.48 22.37
N ALA A 31 17.11 5.59 21.74
CA ALA A 31 16.94 4.14 21.77
C ALA A 31 18.25 3.43 22.13
N HIS A 32 18.17 2.15 22.53
CA HIS A 32 19.34 1.32 22.86
C HIS A 32 20.08 0.84 21.61
N GLY A 33 19.35 0.26 20.64
CA GLY A 33 19.94 -0.35 19.45
C GLY A 33 19.38 0.19 18.13
N TYR A 34 18.06 0.23 18.00
CA TYR A 34 17.38 0.72 16.80
C TYR A 34 16.09 1.47 17.15
N GLY A 35 15.63 2.36 16.27
CA GLY A 35 14.48 3.23 16.52
C GLY A 35 14.88 4.54 17.21
N GLY A 36 13.98 5.09 18.03
CA GLY A 36 14.15 6.42 18.63
C GLY A 36 13.67 7.54 17.70
N GLY A 37 12.54 7.32 17.04
CA GLY A 37 11.93 8.27 16.11
C GLY A 37 11.01 9.27 16.82
N GLY A 38 10.77 10.42 16.19
CA GLY A 38 9.77 11.39 16.64
C GLY A 38 8.35 10.91 16.35
N ILE A 39 7.81 11.30 15.20
CA ILE A 39 6.51 10.85 14.71
C ILE A 39 6.74 9.75 13.66
N TYR A 40 6.18 8.57 13.90
CA TYR A 40 6.41 7.37 13.10
C TYR A 40 5.08 6.76 12.64
N PRO A 41 4.54 7.16 11.47
CA PRO A 41 3.45 6.46 10.82
C PRO A 41 3.97 5.15 10.22
N ASP A 42 3.67 4.05 10.89
CA ASP A 42 4.07 2.70 10.51
C ASP A 42 2.96 1.97 9.75
N GLU A 43 3.02 0.64 9.63
CA GLU A 43 2.20 -0.27 8.84
C GLU A 43 0.84 0.26 8.36
N GLY A 44 0.79 0.75 7.11
CA GLY A 44 -0.43 1.14 6.44
C GLY A 44 -1.05 2.44 6.95
N SER A 45 -0.33 3.21 7.78
CA SER A 45 -0.75 4.51 8.31
C SER A 45 -1.21 5.42 7.18
N SER A 46 -2.51 5.71 7.15
CA SER A 46 -3.11 6.44 6.03
C SER A 46 -4.15 7.44 6.48
N PHE A 47 -4.23 8.57 5.76
CA PHE A 47 -5.19 9.66 5.98
C PHE A 47 -5.05 10.37 7.32
N LEU A 48 -3.84 10.37 7.86
CA LEU A 48 -3.49 11.07 9.09
C LEU A 48 -3.29 12.56 8.82
N ALA A 49 -3.75 13.40 9.74
CA ALA A 49 -3.39 14.82 9.80
C ALA A 49 -2.28 15.03 10.83
N ILE A 50 -1.05 15.24 10.38
CA ILE A 50 0.14 15.44 11.22
C ILE A 50 0.55 16.92 11.13
N GLU A 51 0.09 17.73 12.09
CA GLU A 51 0.05 19.19 11.94
C GLU A 51 0.65 19.98 13.10
N GLY A 52 1.48 20.97 12.82
CA GLY A 52 1.94 21.94 13.83
C GLY A 52 2.72 21.31 14.99
N ASN A 53 3.35 20.15 14.79
CA ASN A 53 4.16 19.49 15.80
C ASN A 53 5.60 20.02 15.79
N VAL A 54 6.25 19.95 16.95
CA VAL A 54 7.67 20.23 17.14
C VAL A 54 8.36 18.93 17.52
N VAL A 55 9.37 18.54 16.76
CA VAL A 55 10.23 17.38 17.05
C VAL A 55 11.69 17.82 17.03
N LEU A 56 12.35 17.73 18.18
CA LEU A 56 13.75 18.12 18.37
C LEU A 56 14.58 16.89 18.75
N ARG A 57 15.78 16.73 18.16
CA ARG A 57 16.81 15.80 18.66
C ARG A 57 16.35 14.34 18.77
N ALA A 58 15.60 13.86 17.78
CA ALA A 58 15.26 12.44 17.64
C ALA A 58 16.47 11.62 17.13
N LEU A 59 16.68 10.41 17.65
CA LEU A 59 17.84 9.57 17.28
C LEU A 59 17.76 9.06 15.83
N SER A 60 16.70 8.35 15.44
CA SER A 60 16.61 7.74 14.10
C SER A 60 16.00 8.65 13.05
N GLY A 61 15.02 9.47 13.42
CA GLY A 61 14.43 10.46 12.52
C GLY A 61 13.30 11.24 13.17
N ALA A 62 13.12 12.51 12.80
CA ALA A 62 12.07 13.35 13.39
C ALA A 62 10.68 13.01 12.84
N PHE A 63 10.57 12.77 11.53
CA PHE A 63 9.39 12.19 10.89
C PHE A 63 9.79 11.10 9.91
N THR A 64 9.34 9.87 10.11
CA THR A 64 9.60 8.78 9.16
C THR A 64 8.33 8.00 8.95
N GLN A 65 7.79 8.06 7.74
CA GLN A 65 6.71 7.15 7.34
C GLN A 65 7.32 5.83 6.89
N HIS A 66 6.88 4.70 7.45
CA HIS A 66 7.27 3.40 6.92
C HIS A 66 6.58 3.15 5.58
N TYR A 67 5.33 2.69 5.61
CA TYR A 67 4.48 2.47 4.45
C TYR A 67 3.03 2.86 4.79
N GLY A 68 2.27 3.27 3.79
CA GLY A 68 0.99 3.95 4.00
C GLY A 68 0.75 5.03 2.95
N ARG A 69 -0.38 5.75 3.04
CA ARG A 69 -0.78 6.68 1.98
C ARG A 69 -1.49 7.93 2.43
N ASP A 70 -1.34 8.98 1.63
CA ASP A 70 -2.13 10.19 1.70
C ASP A 70 -2.15 10.83 3.10
N ASN A 71 -1.05 10.72 3.84
CA ASN A 71 -0.90 11.44 5.10
C ASN A 71 -0.61 12.92 4.80
N ARG A 72 -1.17 13.81 5.62
CA ARG A 72 -0.91 15.25 5.54
C ARG A 72 0.11 15.61 6.62
N VAL A 73 1.25 16.15 6.20
CA VAL A 73 2.32 16.60 7.09
C VAL A 73 2.46 18.10 6.93
N HIS A 74 1.86 18.89 7.82
CA HIS A 74 1.69 20.32 7.60
C HIS A 74 2.20 21.19 8.75
N GLY A 75 3.01 22.18 8.44
CA GLY A 75 3.39 23.23 9.39
C GLY A 75 4.18 22.73 10.60
N ASN A 76 4.86 21.59 10.50
CA ASN A 76 5.66 21.03 11.59
C ASN A 76 7.08 21.62 11.60
N VAL A 77 7.74 21.56 12.76
CA VAL A 77 9.18 21.80 12.91
C VAL A 77 9.87 20.49 13.23
N PHE A 78 10.72 20.02 12.30
CA PHE A 78 11.57 18.85 12.47
C PHE A 78 13.02 19.31 12.54
N ALA A 79 13.63 19.23 13.73
CA ALA A 79 14.95 19.79 13.93
C ALA A 79 15.91 18.88 14.69
N TYR A 80 17.19 18.95 14.31
CA TYR A 80 18.31 18.29 15.00
C TYR A 80 18.21 16.79 15.18
N ALA A 81 17.40 16.10 14.37
CA ALA A 81 17.44 14.65 14.35
C ALA A 81 18.85 14.17 13.98
N HIS A 82 19.32 13.10 14.62
CA HIS A 82 20.63 12.53 14.32
C HIS A 82 20.61 11.75 12.99
N GLY A 83 19.50 11.06 12.70
CA GLY A 83 19.23 10.42 11.42
C GLY A 83 18.61 11.37 10.39
N SER A 84 17.33 11.17 10.05
CA SER A 84 16.62 12.00 9.05
C SER A 84 15.73 13.08 9.68
N LEU A 85 15.59 14.25 9.03
CA LEU A 85 14.60 15.24 9.48
C LEU A 85 13.18 14.84 9.08
N ALA A 86 13.01 14.36 7.84
CA ALA A 86 11.79 13.75 7.36
C ALA A 86 12.12 12.64 6.34
N GLY A 87 11.23 11.68 6.09
CA GLY A 87 11.47 10.69 5.04
C GLY A 87 10.50 9.53 4.96
N THR A 88 10.79 8.63 4.02
CA THR A 88 10.12 7.34 3.86
C THR A 88 11.09 6.20 4.13
N ALA A 89 10.65 5.14 4.82
CA ALA A 89 11.46 3.93 5.00
C ALA A 89 11.16 2.90 3.92
N ARG A 90 9.93 2.83 3.41
CA ARG A 90 9.52 1.92 2.33
C ARG A 90 8.83 2.69 1.19
N PRO A 91 9.17 2.41 -0.08
CA PRO A 91 8.49 3.01 -1.20
C PRO A 91 7.10 2.39 -1.40
N GLU A 92 6.15 3.24 -1.75
CA GLU A 92 4.75 2.86 -1.96
C GLU A 92 4.33 3.00 -3.43
N ARG A 93 3.27 2.31 -3.85
CA ARG A 93 2.72 2.47 -5.21
C ARG A 93 1.76 3.64 -5.34
N VAL A 94 1.48 4.31 -4.24
CA VAL A 94 0.55 5.42 -4.11
C VAL A 94 1.28 6.62 -3.49
N ARG A 95 0.61 7.79 -3.45
CA ARG A 95 1.18 8.95 -2.76
C ARG A 95 1.34 8.64 -1.28
N GLY A 96 2.56 8.75 -0.77
CA GLY A 96 2.87 8.44 0.63
C GLY A 96 2.34 9.52 1.57
N PHE A 97 2.80 10.76 1.38
CA PHE A 97 2.33 11.93 2.12
C PHE A 97 2.49 13.22 1.32
N THR A 98 1.77 14.26 1.76
CA THR A 98 1.95 15.64 1.30
C THR A 98 2.54 16.45 2.44
N ALA A 99 3.74 17.00 2.22
CA ALA A 99 4.45 17.87 3.14
C ALA A 99 4.29 19.34 2.72
N THR A 100 3.64 20.14 3.55
CA THR A 100 3.37 21.56 3.24
C THR A 100 3.76 22.48 4.38
N GLY A 101 4.59 23.49 4.10
CA GLY A 101 4.91 24.54 5.08
C GLY A 101 5.71 24.07 6.29
N ASN A 102 6.37 22.90 6.23
CA ASN A 102 7.19 22.40 7.34
C ASN A 102 8.56 23.08 7.35
N VAL A 103 9.18 23.13 8.53
CA VAL A 103 10.57 23.56 8.72
C VAL A 103 11.45 22.37 9.06
N LEU A 104 12.52 22.19 8.30
CA LEU A 104 13.52 21.14 8.49
C LEU A 104 14.85 21.81 8.86
N LEU A 105 15.28 21.68 10.11
CA LEU A 105 16.43 22.43 10.64
C LEU A 105 17.50 21.50 11.22
N GLY A 106 18.69 21.47 10.63
CA GLY A 106 19.81 20.72 11.20
C GLY A 106 20.84 20.27 10.17
N SER A 107 21.84 19.53 10.66
CA SER A 107 22.92 18.97 9.83
C SER A 107 22.55 17.65 9.14
N ALA A 108 21.44 17.04 9.54
CA ALA A 108 20.89 15.84 8.92
C ALA A 108 20.34 16.13 7.51
N THR A 109 20.26 15.09 6.69
CA THR A 109 19.59 15.18 5.40
C THR A 109 18.11 15.56 5.62
N PRO A 110 17.59 16.60 4.96
CA PRO A 110 16.22 17.05 5.19
C PRO A 110 15.19 15.98 4.85
N PHE A 111 15.40 15.28 3.74
CA PHE A 111 14.53 14.22 3.28
C PHE A 111 15.33 12.98 2.90
N THR A 112 15.00 11.83 3.48
CA THR A 112 15.59 10.52 3.15
C THR A 112 14.55 9.56 2.58
N GLY A 113 15.01 8.55 1.85
CA GLY A 113 14.14 7.53 1.25
C GLY A 113 13.68 7.86 -0.17
N GLN A 114 12.75 7.07 -0.70
CA GLN A 114 12.18 7.29 -2.03
C GLN A 114 11.03 8.31 -1.93
N THR A 115 11.35 9.58 -2.10
CA THR A 115 10.40 10.69 -1.98
C THR A 115 9.70 11.05 -3.29
N GLY A 116 9.97 10.35 -4.39
CA GLY A 116 9.37 10.62 -5.70
C GLY A 116 7.83 10.49 -5.76
N ARG A 117 7.21 9.98 -4.70
CA ARG A 117 5.75 9.88 -4.53
C ARG A 117 5.24 10.65 -3.32
N CYS A 118 6.06 11.54 -2.79
CA CYS A 118 5.67 12.51 -1.77
C CYS A 118 5.62 13.88 -2.42
N ARG A 119 4.66 14.70 -2.02
CA ARG A 119 4.53 16.06 -2.55
C ARG A 119 5.04 17.06 -1.54
N PHE A 120 5.86 18.00 -2.00
CA PHE A 120 6.39 19.07 -1.17
C PHE A 120 5.89 20.42 -1.68
N THR A 121 5.46 21.30 -0.78
CA THR A 121 5.04 22.66 -1.16
C THR A 121 5.34 23.64 -0.04
N GLY A 122 6.14 24.66 -0.33
CA GLY A 122 6.43 25.75 0.61
C GLY A 122 7.12 25.31 1.90
N ASN A 123 7.82 24.17 1.91
CA ASN A 123 8.62 23.77 3.06
C ASN A 123 9.94 24.57 3.06
N LEU A 124 10.52 24.78 4.24
CA LEU A 124 11.77 25.49 4.42
C LEU A 124 12.79 24.55 5.05
N ALA A 125 13.97 24.44 4.46
CA ALA A 125 15.05 23.65 5.02
C ALA A 125 16.26 24.55 5.32
N TRP A 126 16.93 24.33 6.45
CA TRP A 126 18.14 25.06 6.83
C TRP A 126 19.14 24.20 7.58
N ASN A 127 20.42 24.32 7.23
CA ASN A 127 21.52 23.77 8.01
C ASN A 127 22.32 24.92 8.59
N GLU A 128 22.09 25.25 9.86
CA GLU A 128 22.73 26.38 10.52
C GLU A 128 24.26 26.24 10.66
N ALA A 129 24.80 25.02 10.59
CA ALA A 129 26.24 24.79 10.77
C ALA A 129 27.03 25.17 9.51
N VAL A 130 26.42 25.03 8.34
CA VAL A 130 27.08 25.27 7.03
C VAL A 130 26.44 26.44 6.29
N GLY A 131 25.22 26.84 6.67
CA GLY A 131 24.45 27.90 6.02
C GLY A 131 23.84 27.48 4.68
N SER A 132 23.81 26.17 4.37
CA SER A 132 23.15 25.65 3.18
C SER A 132 22.86 24.15 3.25
N ILE A 133 21.98 23.66 2.36
CA ILE A 133 21.60 22.24 2.29
C ILE A 133 21.88 21.66 0.92
N ALA A 134 22.53 20.49 0.90
CA ALA A 134 22.69 19.72 -0.32
C ALA A 134 21.41 18.96 -0.69
N SER A 135 21.05 18.97 -1.98
CA SER A 135 19.98 18.15 -2.59
C SER A 135 18.58 18.35 -1.99
N ILE A 136 17.98 19.52 -2.29
CA ILE A 136 16.62 19.85 -1.88
C ILE A 136 15.61 19.38 -2.94
N PRO A 137 14.55 18.63 -2.58
CA PRO A 137 13.52 18.22 -3.54
C PRO A 137 12.66 19.42 -4.00
N PRO A 138 12.03 19.37 -5.19
CA PRO A 138 11.12 20.40 -5.67
C PRO A 138 10.04 20.73 -4.63
N GLY A 139 9.74 22.01 -4.43
CA GLY A 139 8.74 22.46 -3.44
C GLY A 139 9.26 22.64 -2.01
N VAL A 140 10.58 22.52 -1.82
CA VAL A 140 11.28 22.90 -0.59
C VAL A 140 12.26 24.03 -0.93
N SER A 141 12.28 25.07 -0.11
CA SER A 141 13.18 26.23 -0.23
C SER A 141 14.26 26.16 0.83
N GLU A 142 15.40 26.78 0.55
CA GLU A 142 16.48 26.94 1.52
C GLU A 142 16.34 28.29 2.24
N GLY A 143 16.53 28.31 3.56
CA GLY A 143 16.66 29.56 4.30
C GLY A 143 16.45 29.43 5.80
N ASP A 144 17.08 30.33 6.54
CA ASP A 144 16.98 30.40 8.00
C ASP A 144 15.54 30.71 8.45
N PRO A 145 14.90 29.85 9.26
CA PRO A 145 13.54 30.09 9.76
C PRO A 145 13.46 31.26 10.76
N GLY A 146 14.60 31.73 11.28
CA GLY A 146 14.66 32.91 12.14
C GLY A 146 14.40 32.64 13.63
N PHE A 147 14.43 31.38 14.07
CA PHE A 147 14.30 31.02 15.49
C PHE A 147 15.43 31.64 16.35
N LEU A 148 15.16 31.94 17.62
CA LEU A 148 16.11 32.56 18.55
C LEU A 148 17.18 31.58 19.05
N ALA A 149 16.78 30.43 19.60
CA ALA A 149 17.71 29.40 20.07
C ALA A 149 17.11 27.97 19.89
N PRO A 150 16.90 27.53 18.64
CA PRO A 150 16.20 26.28 18.33
C PRO A 150 16.89 25.03 18.89
N ARG A 151 18.23 25.01 19.01
CA ARG A 151 18.98 23.88 19.60
C ARG A 151 18.58 23.58 21.03
N THR A 152 18.24 24.61 21.80
CA THR A 152 17.81 24.51 23.20
C THR A 152 16.29 24.57 23.35
N GLY A 153 15.54 24.46 22.24
CA GLY A 153 14.08 24.46 22.26
C GLY A 153 13.42 25.85 22.34
N ASP A 154 14.13 26.94 22.04
CA ASP A 154 13.53 28.28 21.92
C ASP A 154 13.22 28.58 20.45
N LEU A 155 11.95 28.35 20.09
CA LEU A 155 11.40 28.55 18.74
C LEU A 155 10.71 29.90 18.57
N ARG A 156 10.91 30.85 19.51
CA ARG A 156 10.48 32.23 19.27
C ARG A 156 11.21 32.79 18.06
N LEU A 157 10.51 33.62 17.29
CA LEU A 157 11.03 34.21 16.06
C LEU A 157 11.73 35.54 16.32
N ARG A 158 12.85 35.77 15.63
CA ARG A 158 13.46 37.09 15.51
C ARG A 158 12.48 38.06 14.84
N PRO A 159 12.49 39.36 15.21
CA PRO A 159 11.66 40.35 14.54
C PRO A 159 11.83 40.32 13.02
N GLY A 160 10.72 40.22 12.29
CA GLY A 160 10.71 40.19 10.82
C GLY A 160 11.04 38.83 10.17
N ALA A 161 11.32 37.78 10.96
CA ALA A 161 11.51 36.44 10.44
C ALA A 161 10.23 35.90 9.78
N ARG A 162 10.38 35.13 8.70
CA ARG A 162 9.30 34.43 8.02
C ARG A 162 9.46 32.93 8.22
N CYS A 163 8.69 32.38 9.15
CA CYS A 163 8.61 30.94 9.36
C CYS A 163 7.29 30.42 8.76
N PRO A 164 7.32 29.40 7.88
CA PRO A 164 6.11 28.82 7.32
C PRO A 164 5.33 27.95 8.33
N ALA A 165 6.00 27.49 9.39
CA ALA A 165 5.39 26.69 10.44
C ALA A 165 4.80 27.58 11.54
N THR A 166 3.56 27.31 11.94
CA THR A 166 2.93 27.93 13.12
C THR A 166 2.93 26.91 14.23
N VAL A 167 3.93 27.00 15.11
CA VAL A 167 4.16 26.05 16.21
C VAL A 167 4.29 26.78 17.55
N PRO A 168 4.13 26.07 18.69
CA PRO A 168 4.48 26.58 20.01
C PRO A 168 5.91 27.12 20.05
N ALA A 169 6.16 28.20 20.78
CA ALA A 169 7.49 28.80 20.83
C ALA A 169 8.42 28.12 21.84
N SER A 170 7.88 27.32 22.77
CA SER A 170 8.63 26.49 23.70
C SER A 170 7.78 25.31 24.21
N ALA A 171 8.44 24.32 24.83
CA ALA A 171 7.78 23.20 25.50
C ALA A 171 6.76 23.64 26.57
N ALA A 172 6.97 24.79 27.21
CA ALA A 172 6.08 25.31 28.25
C ALA A 172 4.72 25.80 27.71
N GLU A 173 4.59 25.97 26.39
CA GLU A 173 3.36 26.40 25.73
C GLU A 173 2.49 25.22 25.28
N VAL A 174 2.97 23.98 25.44
CA VAL A 174 2.22 22.77 25.10
C VAL A 174 1.83 21.95 26.31
N GLY A 175 0.76 21.19 26.13
CA GLY A 175 0.21 20.33 27.17
C GLY A 175 -0.68 21.11 28.14
N PRO A 176 -1.64 20.45 28.79
CA PRO A 176 -2.39 21.05 29.86
C PRO A 176 -1.46 21.38 31.04
N ASP A 177 -1.58 22.58 31.62
CA ASP A 177 -1.21 22.80 33.02
C ASP A 177 -2.17 21.94 33.86
N LEU A 178 -1.70 20.75 34.24
CA LEU A 178 -2.53 19.72 34.84
C LEU A 178 -2.73 19.91 36.34
N GLY A 179 -2.16 20.94 36.97
CA GLY A 179 -2.45 21.26 38.37
C GLY A 179 -2.36 20.07 39.33
N GLY A 180 -1.52 19.06 39.01
CA GLY A 180 -1.32 17.85 39.80
C GLY A 180 -2.29 16.68 39.60
N VAL A 181 -3.33 16.76 38.76
CA VAL A 181 -4.27 15.62 38.54
C VAL A 181 -4.55 15.38 37.07
N LEU A 182 -4.19 14.20 36.58
CA LEU A 182 -4.56 13.71 35.26
C LEU A 182 -6.03 13.23 35.29
N PRO A 183 -6.89 13.67 34.36
CA PRO A 183 -8.24 13.12 34.22
C PRO A 183 -8.18 11.62 33.89
N SER A 184 -8.98 10.82 34.60
CA SER A 184 -9.06 9.36 34.41
C SER A 184 -9.99 8.93 33.27
N SER A 185 -10.79 9.85 32.74
CA SER A 185 -11.70 9.59 31.62
C SER A 185 -11.70 10.72 30.59
N LEU A 186 -12.11 10.41 29.35
CA LEU A 186 -12.30 11.38 28.28
C LEU A 186 -13.34 12.46 28.62
N ASP A 187 -14.36 12.11 29.41
CA ASP A 187 -15.43 13.01 29.83
C ASP A 187 -14.93 14.10 30.80
N ASP A 188 -13.82 13.84 31.49
CA ASP A 188 -13.17 14.77 32.42
C ASP A 188 -12.29 15.81 31.70
N ILE A 189 -12.10 15.68 30.37
CA ILE A 189 -11.35 16.64 29.55
C ILE A 189 -12.32 17.72 29.07
N ALA A 190 -12.08 18.97 29.49
CA ALA A 190 -12.89 20.10 29.05
C ALA A 190 -13.00 20.14 27.50
N PRO A 191 -14.22 20.25 26.92
CA PRO A 191 -14.44 20.21 25.46
C PRO A 191 -13.63 21.25 24.69
N GLU A 192 -13.33 22.38 25.33
CA GLU A 192 -12.51 23.48 24.81
C GLU A 192 -11.05 23.06 24.51
N ARG A 193 -10.58 22.01 25.21
CA ARG A 193 -9.26 21.38 25.02
C ARG A 193 -9.28 20.32 23.93
N LEU A 194 -10.45 19.83 23.54
CA LEU A 194 -10.67 18.88 22.45
C LEU A 194 -11.09 19.67 21.20
N ARG A 195 -10.13 20.28 20.49
CA ARG A 195 -10.45 20.88 19.19
C ARG A 195 -10.79 19.76 18.19
N PRO A 196 -11.91 19.85 17.44
CA PRO A 196 -12.24 18.83 16.45
C PRO A 196 -11.17 18.73 15.36
N SER A 197 -10.81 17.51 14.97
CA SER A 197 -9.98 17.23 13.80
C SER A 197 -10.65 17.82 12.54
N PRO A 198 -9.91 18.53 11.67
CA PRO A 198 -10.33 18.67 10.30
C PRO A 198 -10.48 17.27 9.68
N ALA A 199 -11.56 17.03 8.94
CA ALA A 199 -11.76 15.79 8.20
C ALA A 199 -10.56 15.53 7.26
N PRO A 200 -10.17 14.27 7.05
CA PRO A 200 -8.96 13.90 6.33
C PRO A 200 -9.06 14.26 4.84
N PRO A 201 -8.10 15.00 4.26
CA PRO A 201 -8.10 15.35 2.85
C PRO A 201 -7.00 14.63 2.01
N ALA A 202 -7.39 13.98 0.90
CA ALA A 202 -6.54 13.63 -0.25
C ALA A 202 -7.27 13.83 -1.60
N VAL A 203 -6.65 14.44 -2.61
CA VAL A 203 -7.18 14.37 -4.00
C VAL A 203 -7.20 12.90 -4.39
N SER A 204 -8.37 12.29 -4.54
CA SER A 204 -8.51 10.88 -4.94
C SER A 204 -9.30 10.81 -6.22
N VAL A 205 -8.74 10.11 -7.21
CA VAL A 205 -9.51 9.71 -8.39
C VAL A 205 -10.00 8.29 -8.14
N ARG A 206 -11.32 8.11 -8.06
CA ARG A 206 -11.96 6.82 -7.80
C ARG A 206 -12.85 6.43 -8.97
N LEU A 207 -12.91 5.14 -9.26
CA LEU A 207 -13.88 4.56 -10.17
C LEU A 207 -14.91 3.80 -9.36
N GLU A 208 -16.14 4.32 -9.32
CA GLU A 208 -17.27 3.67 -8.64
C GLU A 208 -18.18 3.04 -9.70
N ALA A 209 -18.33 1.71 -9.63
CA ALA A 209 -19.23 0.98 -10.50
C ALA A 209 -20.62 0.86 -9.86
N CYS A 210 -21.65 1.35 -10.54
CA CYS A 210 -23.03 1.04 -10.19
C CYS A 210 -23.45 -0.30 -10.82
N THR A 211 -23.12 -1.40 -10.13
CA THR A 211 -23.77 -2.74 -10.13
C THR A 211 -23.64 -3.74 -11.32
N SER A 212 -23.40 -5.00 -10.90
CA SER A 212 -23.82 -6.33 -11.39
C SER A 212 -23.04 -7.14 -12.45
N ALA A 213 -21.84 -6.75 -12.90
CA ALA A 213 -20.97 -7.67 -13.64
C ALA A 213 -19.54 -7.61 -13.10
N ALA A 214 -18.94 -8.78 -12.85
CA ALA A 214 -17.65 -8.92 -12.17
C ALA A 214 -16.52 -8.27 -12.99
N PHE A 215 -15.90 -7.23 -12.43
CA PHE A 215 -14.66 -6.66 -12.93
C PHE A 215 -13.47 -7.47 -12.38
N THR A 216 -12.59 -7.97 -13.24
CA THR A 216 -11.29 -8.53 -12.85
C THR A 216 -10.19 -7.56 -13.24
N ALA A 217 -9.88 -6.62 -12.35
CA ALA A 217 -8.69 -5.78 -12.45
C ALA A 217 -7.42 -6.64 -12.25
N LYS A 218 -6.61 -6.80 -13.30
CA LYS A 218 -5.18 -7.13 -13.16
C LYS A 218 -4.45 -5.81 -13.00
N ASP A 219 -3.92 -5.55 -11.82
CA ASP A 219 -3.19 -4.33 -11.52
C ASP A 219 -1.80 -4.31 -12.19
N THR A 220 -1.70 -3.73 -13.40
CA THR A 220 -0.43 -3.20 -13.90
C THR A 220 -0.34 -1.71 -13.57
N PHE A 221 0.34 -1.41 -12.45
CA PHE A 221 0.76 -0.05 -12.12
C PHE A 221 2.09 0.24 -12.79
N ASP A 222 2.07 1.04 -13.86
CA ASP A 222 3.28 1.71 -14.34
C ASP A 222 3.54 2.95 -13.50
N ALA A 223 4.76 3.05 -12.99
CA ALA A 223 5.16 3.91 -11.88
C ALA A 223 5.59 5.32 -12.31
N ASP A 224 4.87 5.96 -13.24
CA ASP A 224 5.12 7.34 -13.63
C ASP A 224 3.98 8.24 -13.09
N PRO A 225 4.27 9.32 -12.35
CA PRO A 225 3.25 10.33 -11.98
C PRO A 225 2.54 10.98 -13.20
N GLN A 226 3.02 10.75 -14.43
CA GLN A 226 2.32 11.07 -15.69
C GLN A 226 1.59 9.87 -16.34
N ALA A 227 1.72 8.65 -15.82
CA ALA A 227 1.13 7.47 -16.42
C ALA A 227 -0.37 7.38 -16.15
N ALA A 228 -1.12 7.18 -17.23
CA ALA A 228 -2.56 7.04 -17.20
C ALA A 228 -3.00 5.76 -16.46
N ASN A 229 -4.10 5.84 -15.70
CA ASN A 229 -4.62 4.74 -14.90
C ASN A 229 -5.41 3.77 -15.79
N ARG A 230 -5.04 2.48 -15.84
CA ARG A 230 -5.64 1.50 -16.76
C ARG A 230 -6.54 0.50 -16.00
N TYR A 231 -7.72 0.20 -16.53
CA TYR A 231 -8.71 -0.74 -15.97
C TYR A 231 -9.05 -1.82 -17.00
N PRO A 232 -8.76 -3.11 -16.76
CA PRO A 232 -9.01 -4.15 -17.74
C PRO A 232 -10.49 -4.54 -17.81
N PHE A 233 -10.98 -4.77 -19.01
CA PHE A 233 -12.34 -5.25 -19.29
C PHE A 233 -12.26 -6.62 -19.98
N VAL A 234 -12.96 -7.62 -19.42
CA VAL A 234 -12.80 -9.01 -19.85
C VAL A 234 -14.01 -9.54 -20.63
N ASP A 235 -15.25 -9.15 -20.34
CA ASP A 235 -16.37 -9.56 -21.20
C ASP A 235 -17.64 -8.80 -20.81
N ALA A 236 -18.05 -7.82 -21.62
CA ALA A 236 -19.36 -7.20 -21.49
C ALA A 236 -19.85 -6.69 -22.85
N SER A 237 -20.74 -7.44 -23.47
CA SER A 237 -21.48 -7.02 -24.68
C SER A 237 -22.54 -5.94 -24.39
N ALA A 238 -22.86 -5.72 -23.11
CA ALA A 238 -23.78 -4.69 -22.64
C ALA A 238 -23.06 -3.41 -22.18
N ALA A 239 -23.71 -2.27 -22.35
CA ALA A 239 -23.25 -0.99 -21.82
C ALA A 239 -23.17 -1.06 -20.28
N SER A 240 -22.00 -0.72 -19.74
CA SER A 240 -21.72 -0.67 -18.31
C SER A 240 -21.59 0.78 -17.85
N ALA A 241 -22.22 1.12 -16.73
CA ALA A 241 -22.08 2.44 -16.12
C ALA A 241 -20.71 2.58 -15.44
N VAL A 242 -20.07 3.73 -15.64
CA VAL A 242 -18.74 4.05 -15.14
C VAL A 242 -18.78 5.47 -14.57
N CYS A 243 -18.47 5.64 -13.30
CA CYS A 243 -18.32 6.96 -12.68
C CYS A 243 -16.85 7.20 -12.33
N VAL A 244 -16.25 8.25 -12.89
CA VAL A 244 -14.94 8.75 -12.44
C VAL A 244 -15.16 9.89 -11.45
N VAL A 245 -14.79 9.65 -10.20
CA VAL A 245 -14.84 10.62 -9.12
C VAL A 245 -13.51 11.35 -9.04
N ILE A 246 -13.55 12.68 -8.96
CA ILE A 246 -12.39 13.55 -8.72
C ILE A 246 -12.64 14.28 -7.41
N ASP A 247 -11.92 13.91 -6.36
CA ASP A 247 -11.86 14.71 -5.15
C ASP A 247 -10.65 15.63 -5.24
N ASN A 248 -10.74 16.93 -4.90
CA ASN A 248 -9.58 17.74 -4.57
C ASN A 248 -9.41 17.72 -3.06
N ALA A 249 -8.32 17.15 -2.58
CA ALA A 249 -8.02 17.30 -1.17
C ALA A 249 -6.52 17.45 -0.89
N ASP A 250 -5.91 18.27 -1.73
CA ASP A 250 -4.78 19.11 -1.36
C ASP A 250 -5.32 20.41 -0.70
N MET A 251 -4.44 21.18 -0.07
CA MET A 251 -4.75 22.49 0.51
C MET A 251 -4.72 23.62 -0.53
N ASN A 252 -4.36 23.30 -1.77
CA ASN A 252 -4.34 24.23 -2.89
C ASN A 252 -5.54 23.99 -3.80
N GLU A 253 -5.90 25.01 -4.56
CA GLU A 253 -6.83 24.83 -5.67
C GLU A 253 -6.23 23.85 -6.69
N ALA A 254 -7.01 22.87 -7.11
CA ALA A 254 -6.65 21.92 -8.14
C ALA A 254 -7.43 22.25 -9.42
N ALA A 255 -6.74 22.34 -10.55
CA ALA A 255 -7.38 22.54 -11.83
C ALA A 255 -6.75 21.64 -12.88
N GLY A 256 -7.59 21.07 -13.75
CA GLY A 256 -7.14 20.08 -14.69
C GLY A 256 -8.22 19.56 -15.62
N GLU A 257 -7.86 18.52 -16.36
CA GLU A 257 -8.76 17.76 -17.22
C GLU A 257 -8.54 16.27 -16.99
N ILE A 258 -9.63 15.52 -16.93
CA ILE A 258 -9.64 14.06 -17.03
C ILE A 258 -10.15 13.63 -18.39
N ARG A 259 -9.54 12.58 -18.94
CA ARG A 259 -9.96 11.92 -20.17
C ARG A 259 -10.02 10.40 -19.99
N LEU A 260 -11.07 9.78 -20.51
CA LEU A 260 -11.21 8.33 -20.68
C LEU A 260 -10.83 7.93 -22.12
N ALA A 261 -10.12 6.82 -22.27
CA ALA A 261 -9.82 6.25 -23.57
C ALA A 261 -9.65 4.73 -23.47
N TRP A 262 -9.99 3.98 -24.51
CA TRP A 262 -9.62 2.57 -24.60
C TRP A 262 -8.18 2.44 -25.08
N THR A 263 -7.38 1.60 -24.43
CA THR A 263 -5.99 1.33 -24.78
C THR A 263 -5.64 -0.15 -24.79
N THR A 264 -4.55 -0.50 -25.48
CA THR A 264 -3.90 -1.80 -25.39
C THR A 264 -3.19 -1.95 -24.03
N PRO A 265 -2.74 -3.16 -23.66
CA PRO A 265 -1.92 -3.37 -22.47
C PRO A 265 -0.65 -2.51 -22.42
N ASP A 266 -0.11 -2.11 -23.58
CA ASP A 266 1.08 -1.27 -23.69
C ASP A 266 0.77 0.24 -23.61
N GLY A 267 -0.51 0.62 -23.69
CA GLY A 267 -0.97 2.01 -23.58
C GLY A 267 -1.30 2.69 -24.89
N GLU A 268 -1.21 1.98 -26.01
CA GLU A 268 -1.59 2.50 -27.31
C GLU A 268 -3.11 2.60 -27.46
N PRO A 269 -3.65 3.58 -28.20
CA PRO A 269 -5.08 3.68 -28.45
C PRO A 269 -5.66 2.38 -29.01
N SER A 270 -6.76 1.92 -28.44
CA SER A 270 -7.41 0.66 -28.82
C SER A 270 -8.83 0.91 -29.31
N PRO A 271 -9.24 0.35 -30.47
CA PRO A 271 -10.63 0.38 -30.93
C PRO A 271 -11.50 -0.68 -30.24
N ALA A 272 -10.98 -1.37 -29.22
CA ALA A 272 -11.62 -2.54 -28.62
C ALA A 272 -12.88 -2.24 -27.78
N GLY A 273 -13.29 -0.97 -27.67
CA GLY A 273 -14.52 -0.59 -26.99
C GLY A 273 -14.99 0.80 -27.39
N GLU A 274 -16.18 1.15 -26.91
CA GLU A 274 -16.87 2.41 -27.12
C GLU A 274 -17.14 3.09 -25.78
N ILE A 275 -17.00 4.42 -25.74
CA ILE A 275 -17.47 5.25 -24.62
C ILE A 275 -18.76 5.91 -25.14
N LEU A 276 -19.88 5.54 -24.54
CA LEU A 276 -21.23 5.90 -24.94
C LEU A 276 -21.70 7.23 -24.35
N GLY A 277 -20.95 7.77 -23.38
CA GLY A 277 -21.23 9.04 -22.71
C GLY A 277 -20.04 10.00 -22.81
N PRO A 278 -19.99 11.05 -21.96
CA PRO A 278 -18.85 11.96 -21.93
C PRO A 278 -17.55 11.20 -21.61
N ASP A 279 -16.49 11.49 -22.36
CA ASP A 279 -15.16 10.89 -22.21
C ASP A 279 -14.17 11.87 -21.56
N ARG A 280 -14.61 13.10 -21.23
CA ARG A 280 -13.76 14.15 -20.65
C ARG A 280 -14.49 14.97 -19.60
N LEU A 281 -13.71 15.49 -18.66
CA LEU A 281 -14.16 16.44 -17.65
C LEU A 281 -13.03 17.44 -17.32
N SER A 282 -13.25 18.72 -17.62
CA SER A 282 -12.42 19.80 -17.09
C SER A 282 -12.92 20.17 -15.69
N PHE A 283 -12.00 20.38 -14.74
CA PHE A 283 -12.34 20.72 -13.38
C PHE A 283 -11.47 21.86 -12.84
N ARG A 284 -12.06 22.65 -11.95
CA ARG A 284 -11.36 23.57 -11.04
C ARG A 284 -12.02 23.41 -9.68
N LEU A 285 -11.27 22.88 -8.74
CA LEU A 285 -11.76 22.48 -7.43
C LEU A 285 -10.99 23.26 -6.37
N ALA A 286 -11.73 24.00 -5.54
CA ALA A 286 -11.19 24.51 -4.28
C ALA A 286 -10.75 23.33 -3.38
N PRO A 287 -9.91 23.57 -2.35
CA PRO A 287 -9.61 22.56 -1.34
C PRO A 287 -10.89 21.90 -0.79
N GLY A 288 -10.99 20.57 -0.87
CA GLY A 288 -12.18 19.79 -0.48
C GLY A 288 -13.27 19.69 -1.55
N GLY A 289 -13.08 20.27 -2.73
CA GLY A 289 -14.06 20.22 -3.83
C GLY A 289 -14.15 18.84 -4.47
N ARG A 290 -15.29 18.52 -5.10
CA ARG A 290 -15.52 17.26 -5.83
C ARG A 290 -16.08 17.53 -7.22
N ALA A 291 -15.66 16.71 -8.19
CA ALA A 291 -16.30 16.60 -9.49
C ALA A 291 -16.52 15.12 -9.87
N LEU A 292 -17.49 14.87 -10.74
CA LEU A 292 -17.87 13.53 -11.19
C LEU A 292 -17.96 13.53 -12.71
N LEU A 293 -17.49 12.45 -13.32
CA LEU A 293 -17.70 12.13 -14.72
C LEU A 293 -18.43 10.80 -14.83
N ASP A 294 -19.75 10.90 -14.96
CA ASP A 294 -20.62 9.75 -15.21
C ASP A 294 -20.65 9.45 -16.70
N THR A 295 -20.36 8.22 -17.07
CA THR A 295 -20.36 7.76 -18.45
C THR A 295 -20.81 6.31 -18.55
N GLN A 296 -20.98 5.84 -19.79
CA GLN A 296 -21.23 4.44 -20.08
C GLN A 296 -20.16 3.94 -21.04
N VAL A 297 -19.70 2.72 -20.85
CA VAL A 297 -18.70 2.09 -21.73
C VAL A 297 -19.19 0.73 -22.20
N ARG A 298 -18.77 0.32 -23.38
CA ARG A 298 -19.12 -0.98 -23.96
C ARG A 298 -17.90 -1.60 -24.62
N LEU A 299 -17.60 -2.86 -24.33
CA LEU A 299 -16.53 -3.58 -25.00
C LEU A 299 -17.01 -4.11 -26.35
N ALA A 300 -16.18 -4.05 -27.38
CA ALA A 300 -16.48 -4.66 -28.66
C ALA A 300 -16.48 -6.20 -28.52
N PRO A 301 -17.44 -6.92 -29.13
CA PRO A 301 -17.50 -8.37 -29.06
C PRO A 301 -16.21 -9.02 -29.58
N GLY A 302 -15.66 -9.99 -28.84
CA GLY A 302 -14.52 -10.79 -29.28
C GLY A 302 -13.14 -10.10 -29.14
N CYS A 303 -13.03 -8.99 -28.42
CA CYS A 303 -11.76 -8.35 -28.12
C CYS A 303 -11.13 -8.88 -26.82
N PRO A 304 -10.08 -9.72 -26.86
CA PRO A 304 -9.37 -10.13 -25.65
C PRO A 304 -8.48 -8.99 -25.15
N GLY A 305 -8.80 -8.43 -23.97
CA GLY A 305 -7.86 -7.60 -23.20
C GLY A 305 -7.77 -6.13 -23.60
N ALA A 306 -8.87 -5.39 -23.51
CA ALA A 306 -8.85 -3.92 -23.61
C ALA A 306 -8.76 -3.28 -22.21
N TRP A 307 -8.15 -2.11 -22.15
CA TRP A 307 -8.04 -1.31 -20.94
C TRP A 307 -8.79 -0.01 -21.11
N LEU A 308 -9.68 0.33 -20.18
CA LEU A 308 -10.19 1.69 -20.06
C LEU A 308 -9.14 2.48 -19.31
N THR A 309 -8.68 3.58 -19.88
CA THR A 309 -7.57 4.37 -19.36
C THR A 309 -8.08 5.75 -18.98
N VAL A 310 -7.81 6.16 -17.74
CA VAL A 310 -8.14 7.49 -17.20
C VAL A 310 -6.85 8.30 -17.11
N THR A 311 -6.71 9.27 -18.00
CA THR A 311 -5.60 10.23 -17.99
C THR A 311 -6.05 11.50 -17.31
N ALA A 312 -5.27 11.99 -16.36
CA ALA A 312 -5.52 13.27 -15.72
C ALA A 312 -4.33 14.21 -15.98
N SER A 313 -4.61 15.49 -16.25
CA SER A 313 -3.58 16.53 -16.48
C SER A 313 -3.93 17.79 -15.69
N GLY A 314 -2.93 18.59 -15.29
CA GLY A 314 -3.15 19.86 -14.58
C GLY A 314 -2.23 20.10 -13.37
N ALA A 315 -2.33 21.29 -12.77
CA ALA A 315 -1.52 21.67 -11.61
C ALA A 315 -2.06 21.02 -10.32
N GLY A 316 -1.16 20.42 -9.54
CA GLY A 316 -1.50 19.68 -8.31
C GLY A 316 -1.96 18.23 -8.52
N ASN A 317 -1.83 17.73 -9.76
CA ASN A 317 -2.27 16.40 -10.14
C ASN A 317 -1.16 15.37 -9.96
N ASP A 318 -1.09 14.79 -8.75
CA ASP A 318 -0.49 13.48 -8.53
C ASP A 318 -1.65 12.52 -8.31
N SER A 319 -2.05 11.81 -9.37
CA SER A 319 -3.18 10.88 -9.32
C SER A 319 -2.87 9.75 -8.33
N ALA A 320 -3.44 9.82 -7.13
CA ALA A 320 -3.51 8.69 -6.22
C ALA A 320 -4.70 7.82 -6.66
N LEU A 321 -4.41 6.66 -7.24
CA LEU A 321 -5.44 5.67 -7.56
C LEU A 321 -6.02 5.12 -6.27
N TRP A 322 -7.34 5.19 -6.15
CA TRP A 322 -8.09 4.57 -5.08
C TRP A 322 -9.02 3.52 -5.65
N TYR A 323 -8.75 2.26 -5.30
CA TYR A 323 -9.64 1.15 -5.61
C TYR A 323 -10.43 0.82 -4.35
N ASN A 324 -11.73 1.16 -4.34
CA ASN A 324 -12.60 0.92 -3.18
C ASN A 324 -13.45 -0.35 -3.30
N ASP A 325 -13.24 -1.15 -4.35
CA ASP A 325 -14.04 -2.34 -4.59
C ASP A 325 -13.15 -3.50 -5.04
N ARG A 326 -12.22 -3.94 -4.16
CA ARG A 326 -11.31 -5.09 -4.40
C ARG A 326 -12.08 -6.16 -5.18
N PRO A 327 -11.60 -6.64 -6.35
CA PRO A 327 -12.34 -7.64 -7.09
C PRO A 327 -12.68 -8.77 -6.12
N ARG A 328 -13.94 -9.18 -6.06
CA ARG A 328 -14.32 -10.38 -5.32
C ARG A 328 -14.06 -11.54 -6.24
N GLY A 329 -12.99 -12.28 -5.97
CA GLY A 329 -12.73 -13.52 -6.68
C GLY A 329 -13.85 -14.50 -6.37
N ARG A 330 -14.30 -15.24 -7.39
CA ARG A 330 -15.16 -16.40 -7.16
C ARG A 330 -14.30 -17.65 -7.21
N LEU A 331 -14.37 -18.45 -6.14
CA LEU A 331 -13.81 -19.78 -6.13
C LEU A 331 -14.95 -20.78 -6.29
N ALA A 332 -14.84 -21.65 -7.28
CA ALA A 332 -15.83 -22.69 -7.48
C ALA A 332 -15.70 -23.78 -6.41
N ARG A 333 -16.83 -24.35 -6.01
CA ARG A 333 -16.86 -25.64 -5.32
C ARG A 333 -17.04 -26.77 -6.33
N LEU A 334 -16.06 -27.65 -6.39
CA LEU A 334 -16.00 -28.80 -7.29
C LEU A 334 -16.08 -30.11 -6.49
N PRO A 335 -16.50 -31.23 -7.12
CA PRO A 335 -16.37 -32.54 -6.51
C PRO A 335 -14.92 -32.85 -6.14
N ALA A 336 -14.73 -33.65 -5.09
CA ALA A 336 -13.41 -34.15 -4.71
C ALA A 336 -12.75 -34.88 -5.90
N CYS A 337 -11.46 -34.64 -6.10
CA CYS A 337 -10.68 -35.25 -7.17
C CYS A 337 -9.36 -35.81 -6.64
N ALA A 338 -8.76 -36.75 -7.38
CA ALA A 338 -7.41 -37.22 -7.06
C ALA A 338 -6.37 -36.19 -7.54
N LEU A 339 -5.18 -36.22 -6.93
CA LEU A 339 -4.10 -35.27 -7.24
C LEU A 339 -3.80 -35.18 -8.75
N LYS A 340 -3.72 -36.34 -9.43
CA LYS A 340 -3.45 -36.42 -10.88
C LYS A 340 -4.52 -35.75 -11.76
N ASP A 341 -5.73 -35.57 -11.24
CA ASP A 341 -6.88 -35.04 -11.96
C ASP A 341 -7.08 -33.54 -11.73
N VAL A 342 -6.30 -32.92 -10.82
CA VAL A 342 -6.39 -31.49 -10.49
C VAL A 342 -6.25 -30.58 -11.73
N PRO A 343 -5.25 -30.75 -12.62
CA PRO A 343 -5.15 -29.91 -13.81
C PRO A 343 -6.40 -29.96 -14.71
N ALA A 344 -7.01 -31.14 -14.84
CA ALA A 344 -8.22 -31.33 -15.64
C ALA A 344 -9.46 -30.73 -14.95
N ALA A 345 -9.60 -30.95 -13.64
CA ALA A 345 -10.70 -30.40 -12.85
C ALA A 345 -10.70 -28.87 -12.83
N LEU A 346 -9.51 -28.25 -12.81
CA LEU A 346 -9.35 -26.81 -12.79
C LEU A 346 -9.32 -26.18 -14.19
N ALA A 347 -9.30 -26.96 -15.28
CA ALA A 347 -9.10 -26.43 -16.63
C ALA A 347 -10.12 -25.35 -17.05
N THR A 348 -11.37 -25.45 -16.58
CA THR A 348 -12.45 -24.48 -16.85
C THR A 348 -12.51 -23.35 -15.83
N GLN A 349 -11.70 -23.40 -14.78
CA GLN A 349 -11.67 -22.37 -13.73
C GLN A 349 -10.87 -21.17 -14.21
N HIS A 350 -11.21 -20.01 -13.65
CA HIS A 350 -10.53 -18.77 -13.98
C HIS A 350 -9.03 -18.86 -13.71
N ALA A 351 -8.23 -18.55 -14.74
CA ALA A 351 -6.78 -18.50 -14.66
C ALA A 351 -6.34 -17.11 -14.23
N TRP A 352 -5.96 -16.99 -12.96
CA TRP A 352 -5.44 -15.75 -12.41
C TRP A 352 -3.98 -15.58 -12.83
N GLU A 353 -3.63 -14.43 -13.40
CA GLU A 353 -2.22 -14.11 -13.68
C GLU A 353 -1.69 -13.18 -12.60
N PRO A 354 -0.52 -13.46 -12.02
CA PRO A 354 0.08 -12.59 -11.02
C PRO A 354 0.33 -11.18 -11.54
N LEU A 355 0.12 -10.20 -10.67
CA LEU A 355 0.39 -8.80 -10.93
C LEU A 355 1.84 -8.62 -11.38
N ARG A 356 2.08 -7.83 -12.45
CA ARG A 356 3.42 -7.60 -13.04
C ARG A 356 4.06 -8.79 -13.76
N CYS A 357 3.30 -9.84 -14.06
CA CYS A 357 3.71 -10.83 -15.05
C CYS A 357 3.16 -10.44 -16.43
N ALA A 358 3.94 -10.68 -17.49
CA ALA A 358 3.41 -10.58 -18.84
C ALA A 358 2.30 -11.64 -19.03
N PRO A 359 1.30 -11.40 -19.89
CA PRO A 359 0.27 -12.39 -20.17
C PRO A 359 0.87 -13.74 -20.56
N GLY A 360 0.42 -14.82 -19.92
CA GLY A 360 0.94 -16.16 -20.14
C GLY A 360 2.30 -16.48 -19.49
N ASP A 361 2.92 -15.56 -18.74
CA ASP A 361 4.16 -15.84 -18.01
C ASP A 361 3.93 -16.68 -16.75
N ALA A 362 2.82 -16.46 -16.06
CA ALA A 362 2.42 -17.26 -14.92
C ALA A 362 0.90 -17.23 -14.80
N ASN A 363 0.31 -18.37 -14.47
CA ASN A 363 -1.10 -18.46 -14.12
C ASN A 363 -1.31 -19.41 -12.94
N VAL A 364 -2.29 -19.08 -12.11
CA VAL A 364 -2.74 -19.88 -10.98
C VAL A 364 -4.25 -20.04 -11.08
N ARG A 365 -4.72 -21.28 -11.03
CA ARG A 365 -6.12 -21.65 -10.90
C ARG A 365 -6.33 -22.24 -9.52
N VAL A 366 -7.44 -21.87 -8.89
CA VAL A 366 -7.77 -22.31 -7.55
C VAL A 366 -9.26 -22.63 -7.47
N ALA A 367 -9.60 -23.71 -6.76
CA ALA A 367 -10.97 -24.10 -6.44
C ALA A 367 -11.01 -24.86 -5.11
N LEU A 368 -12.20 -24.98 -4.52
CA LEU A 368 -12.43 -25.94 -3.44
C LEU A 368 -12.89 -27.26 -4.04
N CYS A 369 -12.11 -28.34 -3.89
CA CYS A 369 -12.44 -29.67 -4.38
C CYS A 369 -12.70 -30.59 -3.19
N GLY A 370 -13.97 -30.84 -2.85
CA GLY A 370 -14.31 -31.50 -1.59
C GLY A 370 -13.84 -30.69 -0.38
N ASP A 371 -13.03 -31.31 0.49
CA ASP A 371 -12.46 -30.69 1.69
C ASP A 371 -11.05 -30.08 1.45
N ASP A 372 -10.63 -29.96 0.19
CA ASP A 372 -9.32 -29.46 -0.19
C ASP A 372 -9.39 -28.15 -0.98
N VAL A 373 -8.40 -27.29 -0.80
CA VAL A 373 -8.05 -26.24 -1.75
C VAL A 373 -7.19 -26.87 -2.84
N ALA A 374 -7.75 -26.98 -4.05
CA ALA A 374 -7.04 -27.40 -5.22
C ALA A 374 -6.33 -26.20 -5.86
N VAL A 375 -5.03 -26.36 -6.16
CA VAL A 375 -4.21 -25.34 -6.81
C VAL A 375 -3.59 -25.96 -8.06
N HIS A 376 -3.65 -25.25 -9.18
CA HIS A 376 -2.94 -25.57 -10.41
C HIS A 376 -2.22 -24.33 -10.91
N ALA A 377 -0.89 -24.40 -10.98
CA ALA A 377 -0.05 -23.27 -11.33
C ALA A 377 0.92 -23.62 -12.45
N ILE A 378 1.09 -22.70 -13.39
CA ILE A 378 2.05 -22.79 -14.48
C ILE A 378 2.85 -21.49 -14.45
N ALA A 379 4.18 -21.59 -14.54
CA ALA A 379 5.03 -20.41 -14.61
C ALA A 379 6.22 -20.63 -15.55
N ARG A 380 6.56 -19.58 -16.31
CA ARG A 380 7.80 -19.47 -17.08
C ARG A 380 8.95 -19.15 -16.12
N ASP A 381 9.89 -20.06 -16.04
CA ASP A 381 10.98 -20.00 -15.08
C ASP A 381 12.21 -20.66 -15.69
N THR A 382 13.19 -19.85 -16.08
CA THR A 382 14.34 -20.32 -16.84
C THR A 382 15.30 -21.19 -16.02
N LEU A 383 15.24 -21.12 -14.69
CA LEU A 383 16.05 -21.96 -13.82
C LEU A 383 15.34 -22.21 -12.48
N PRO A 384 14.39 -23.16 -12.44
CA PRO A 384 13.63 -23.44 -11.23
C PRO A 384 14.56 -23.89 -10.10
N ALA A 385 14.40 -23.30 -8.92
CA ALA A 385 15.26 -23.57 -7.77
C ALA A 385 14.48 -23.62 -6.48
N GLN A 386 14.85 -24.52 -5.56
CA GLN A 386 14.24 -24.66 -4.23
C GLN A 386 15.19 -24.23 -3.07
N GLY A 387 16.25 -23.46 -3.33
CA GLY A 387 17.29 -23.13 -2.32
C GLY A 387 17.02 -21.84 -1.55
N GLY A 388 17.62 -21.70 -0.35
CA GLY A 388 17.51 -20.49 0.47
C GLY A 388 16.20 -20.38 1.25
N GLN A 389 15.75 -19.15 1.49
CA GLN A 389 14.41 -18.88 2.00
C GLN A 389 13.37 -19.13 0.89
N PRO A 390 12.16 -19.64 1.20
CA PRO A 390 11.18 -20.02 0.17
C PRO A 390 10.77 -18.88 -0.76
N TRP A 391 10.72 -17.65 -0.24
CA TRP A 391 10.34 -16.46 -1.03
C TRP A 391 11.43 -16.04 -2.03
N ASP A 392 12.66 -16.51 -1.87
CA ASP A 392 13.78 -16.30 -2.80
C ASP A 392 13.92 -17.47 -3.80
N ALA A 393 13.00 -18.43 -3.77
CA ALA A 393 12.99 -19.64 -4.58
C ALA A 393 11.83 -19.66 -5.59
N SER A 394 11.82 -20.65 -6.48
CA SER A 394 10.68 -20.92 -7.36
C SER A 394 9.56 -21.53 -6.52
N VAL A 395 8.43 -20.84 -6.39
CA VAL A 395 7.37 -21.25 -5.46
C VAL A 395 6.03 -20.63 -5.82
N VAL A 396 4.94 -21.33 -5.49
CA VAL A 396 3.62 -20.75 -5.32
C VAL A 396 3.34 -20.61 -3.82
N GLU A 397 3.16 -19.39 -3.35
CA GLU A 397 2.73 -19.10 -1.99
C GLU A 397 1.21 -19.01 -1.96
N ILE A 398 0.58 -19.73 -1.04
CA ILE A 398 -0.86 -19.67 -0.78
C ILE A 398 -1.04 -19.08 0.61
N PHE A 399 -1.77 -17.98 0.67
CA PHE A 399 -2.13 -17.31 1.89
C PHE A 399 -3.62 -17.48 2.11
N THR A 400 -3.98 -17.88 3.33
CA THR A 400 -5.38 -17.97 3.76
C THR A 400 -5.53 -17.54 5.22
N ALA A 401 -6.74 -17.14 5.62
CA ALA A 401 -7.02 -16.80 7.01
C ALA A 401 -8.47 -17.08 7.40
N LEU A 402 -8.67 -17.50 8.66
CA LEU A 402 -9.99 -17.56 9.26
C LEU A 402 -10.52 -16.12 9.46
N PRO A 403 -11.82 -15.87 9.20
CA PRO A 403 -12.41 -14.56 9.42
C PRO A 403 -12.25 -14.10 10.89
N GLY A 404 -11.78 -12.87 11.10
CA GLY A 404 -11.67 -12.26 12.42
C GLY A 404 -10.48 -12.72 13.27
N THR A 405 -9.57 -13.54 12.73
CA THR A 405 -8.41 -14.08 13.45
C THR A 405 -7.06 -13.61 12.90
N ASN A 406 -7.00 -12.51 12.12
CA ASN A 406 -5.73 -11.96 11.62
C ASN A 406 -4.73 -11.77 12.77
N GLY A 407 -3.64 -12.54 12.73
CA GLY A 407 -2.58 -12.54 13.75
C GLY A 407 -2.95 -13.12 15.12
N ARG A 408 -4.18 -13.62 15.30
CA ARG A 408 -4.62 -14.25 16.56
C ARG A 408 -4.37 -15.74 16.54
N VAL A 409 -4.04 -16.26 17.72
CA VAL A 409 -3.84 -17.70 17.95
C VAL A 409 -5.19 -18.29 18.39
N ASP A 410 -5.57 -19.43 17.81
CA ASP A 410 -6.77 -20.17 18.21
C ASP A 410 -6.57 -20.91 19.55
N THR A 411 -7.62 -21.57 20.03
CA THR A 411 -7.61 -22.30 21.31
C THR A 411 -6.60 -23.45 21.36
N ASP A 412 -6.15 -23.93 20.19
CA ASP A 412 -5.18 -25.01 20.05
C ASP A 412 -3.75 -24.49 19.86
N GLY A 413 -3.54 -23.17 20.03
CA GLY A 413 -2.21 -22.57 19.91
C GLY A 413 -1.76 -22.33 18.47
N ARG A 414 -2.64 -22.46 17.47
CA ARG A 414 -2.31 -22.29 16.06
C ARG A 414 -2.66 -20.90 15.57
N ARG A 415 -1.85 -20.32 14.68
CA ARG A 415 -2.18 -19.03 14.06
C ARG A 415 -3.43 -19.15 13.19
N GLY A 416 -4.30 -18.13 13.26
CA GLY A 416 -5.52 -18.04 12.47
C GLY A 416 -5.29 -17.74 10.98
N ASN A 417 -4.06 -17.39 10.59
CA ASN A 417 -3.61 -17.32 9.20
C ASN A 417 -2.70 -18.51 8.84
N SER A 418 -2.67 -18.86 7.56
CA SER A 418 -1.78 -19.87 6.98
C SER A 418 -1.02 -19.27 5.81
N GLN A 419 0.27 -19.56 5.76
CA GLN A 419 1.14 -19.29 4.60
C GLN A 419 1.80 -20.61 4.20
N ILE A 420 1.42 -21.12 3.04
CA ILE A 420 1.87 -22.40 2.50
C ILE A 420 2.69 -22.14 1.25
N PHE A 421 3.82 -22.81 1.14
CA PHE A 421 4.74 -22.73 0.01
C PHE A 421 4.68 -24.04 -0.77
N LEU A 422 4.31 -23.97 -2.05
CA LEU A 422 4.30 -25.09 -2.98
C LEU A 422 5.49 -24.93 -3.93
N ALA A 423 6.57 -25.67 -3.67
CA ALA A 423 7.78 -25.58 -4.48
C ALA A 423 7.74 -26.65 -5.60
N PRO A 424 7.90 -26.27 -6.87
CA PRO A 424 7.94 -27.21 -8.00
C PRO A 424 9.23 -28.01 -7.97
N ALA A 425 9.22 -29.21 -8.52
CA ALA A 425 10.41 -30.03 -8.70
C ALA A 425 11.48 -29.26 -9.48
N CYS A 426 12.74 -29.45 -9.10
CA CYS A 426 13.90 -28.91 -9.82
C CYS A 426 14.95 -30.02 -10.02
N ALA A 427 16.07 -29.71 -10.68
CA ALA A 427 17.12 -30.68 -10.95
C ALA A 427 17.55 -31.44 -9.66
N GLY A 428 17.23 -32.74 -9.60
CA GLY A 428 17.54 -33.62 -8.47
C GLY A 428 16.71 -33.44 -7.20
N LYS A 429 15.64 -32.63 -7.20
CA LYS A 429 14.76 -32.42 -6.03
C LYS A 429 13.28 -32.53 -6.42
N PRO A 430 12.48 -33.38 -5.75
CA PRO A 430 11.05 -33.49 -6.00
C PRO A 430 10.31 -32.22 -5.55
N ALA A 431 9.05 -32.08 -5.97
CA ALA A 431 8.17 -31.04 -5.44
C ALA A 431 8.04 -31.19 -3.92
N ARG A 432 7.88 -30.07 -3.20
CA ARG A 432 7.76 -30.08 -1.75
C ARG A 432 6.88 -28.97 -1.22
N THR A 433 6.37 -29.18 -0.02
CA THR A 433 5.48 -28.28 0.69
C THR A 433 6.15 -27.76 1.95
N LEU A 434 6.06 -26.45 2.17
CA LEU A 434 6.52 -25.81 3.41
C LEU A 434 5.40 -24.93 3.96
N CYS A 435 5.44 -24.57 5.23
CA CYS A 435 4.58 -23.56 5.82
C CYS A 435 5.39 -22.57 6.66
N TYR A 436 4.82 -21.40 6.90
CA TYR A 436 5.35 -20.43 7.87
C TYR A 436 4.58 -20.54 9.19
N ALA A 437 5.25 -20.97 10.26
CA ALA A 437 4.68 -21.05 11.61
C ALA A 437 5.56 -20.30 12.63
N ASN A 438 6.70 -20.90 13.02
CA ASN A 438 7.75 -20.29 13.85
C ASN A 438 9.06 -20.14 13.05
N GLY A 439 8.91 -19.89 11.76
CA GLY A 439 9.93 -20.11 10.74
C GLY A 439 9.35 -20.95 9.61
N VAL A 440 10.22 -21.28 8.65
CA VAL A 440 9.88 -22.08 7.47
C VAL A 440 10.12 -23.54 7.79
N GLU A 441 9.06 -24.34 7.76
CA GLU A 441 9.11 -25.77 8.11
C GLU A 441 8.38 -26.62 7.06
N PRO A 442 8.76 -27.89 6.86
CA PRO A 442 7.96 -28.82 6.06
C PRO A 442 6.55 -29.00 6.62
N ILE A 443 5.57 -29.18 5.74
CA ILE A 443 4.19 -29.48 6.12
C ILE A 443 3.72 -30.78 5.47
N ASP A 444 3.32 -31.72 6.32
CA ASP A 444 2.77 -33.02 5.91
C ASP A 444 1.28 -32.89 5.55
N GLY A 445 0.76 -33.88 4.82
CA GLY A 445 -0.67 -33.97 4.48
C GLY A 445 -1.10 -33.13 3.26
N ILE A 446 -0.27 -32.22 2.78
CA ILE A 446 -0.48 -31.56 1.48
C ILE A 446 0.01 -32.48 0.37
N ARG A 447 -0.87 -32.77 -0.59
CA ARG A 447 -0.54 -33.57 -1.78
C ARG A 447 -0.09 -32.61 -2.87
N ILE A 448 1.07 -32.86 -3.46
CA ILE A 448 1.69 -32.01 -4.47
C ILE A 448 2.37 -32.85 -5.53
N ASP A 449 2.27 -32.42 -6.78
CA ASP A 449 3.08 -32.95 -7.86
C ASP A 449 3.42 -31.81 -8.84
N SER A 450 4.43 -32.01 -9.67
CA SER A 450 4.86 -31.00 -10.62
C SER A 450 5.66 -31.63 -11.75
N ARG A 451 5.74 -30.93 -12.87
CA ARG A 451 6.63 -31.27 -13.97
C ARG A 451 7.38 -30.04 -14.47
N LEU A 452 8.62 -30.24 -14.86
CA LEU A 452 9.37 -29.26 -15.63
C LEU A 452 8.82 -29.21 -17.06
N THR A 453 8.70 -28.02 -17.61
CA THR A 453 8.32 -27.78 -19.00
C THR A 453 9.51 -27.20 -19.76
N ALA A 454 9.40 -27.02 -21.07
CA ALA A 454 10.49 -26.45 -21.87
C ALA A 454 10.87 -25.02 -21.42
N ASP A 455 9.87 -24.25 -20.98
CA ASP A 455 10.02 -22.82 -20.65
C ASP A 455 9.82 -22.53 -19.14
N GLY A 456 9.70 -23.55 -18.29
CA GLY A 456 9.46 -23.37 -16.86
C GLY A 456 8.95 -24.60 -16.13
N TRP A 457 7.85 -24.45 -15.38
CA TRP A 457 7.26 -25.52 -14.58
C TRP A 457 5.74 -25.45 -14.54
N GLU A 458 5.14 -26.60 -14.28
CA GLU A 458 3.73 -26.77 -13.95
C GLU A 458 3.63 -27.55 -12.65
N LEU A 459 2.76 -27.10 -11.75
CA LEU A 459 2.58 -27.66 -10.41
C LEU A 459 1.09 -27.76 -10.10
N TRP A 460 0.70 -28.82 -9.41
CA TRP A 460 -0.65 -28.94 -8.88
C TRP A 460 -0.65 -29.56 -7.48
N ALA A 461 -1.60 -29.13 -6.66
CA ALA A 461 -1.68 -29.54 -5.27
C ALA A 461 -3.12 -29.63 -4.76
N LEU A 462 -3.31 -30.44 -3.72
CA LEU A 462 -4.50 -30.49 -2.88
C LEU A 462 -4.07 -30.19 -1.44
N ILE A 463 -4.50 -29.03 -0.94
CA ILE A 463 -4.22 -28.55 0.41
C ILE A 463 -5.46 -28.79 1.28
N PRO A 464 -5.39 -29.60 2.35
CA PRO A 464 -6.53 -29.79 3.24
C PRO A 464 -7.04 -28.46 3.81
N ALA A 465 -8.37 -28.27 3.89
CA ALA A 465 -8.97 -27.03 4.38
C ALA A 465 -8.48 -26.61 5.77
N ASP A 466 -8.23 -27.56 6.69
CA ASP A 466 -7.65 -27.26 8.03
C ASP A 466 -6.22 -26.68 7.91
N ALA A 467 -5.38 -27.27 7.05
CA ALA A 467 -4.02 -26.75 6.80
C ALA A 467 -4.07 -25.36 6.17
N ALA A 468 -5.05 -25.13 5.28
CA ALA A 468 -5.35 -23.84 4.69
C ALA A 468 -6.18 -22.94 5.60
N ARG A 469 -6.47 -23.27 6.87
CA ARG A 469 -7.26 -22.40 7.78
C ARG A 469 -8.57 -21.90 7.14
N ILE A 470 -9.25 -22.77 6.41
CA ILE A 470 -10.55 -22.51 5.80
C ILE A 470 -11.60 -23.38 6.50
N VAL A 471 -12.75 -22.78 6.78
CA VAL A 471 -13.93 -23.55 7.20
C VAL A 471 -14.54 -24.18 5.94
N PRO A 472 -14.67 -25.52 5.84
CA PRO A 472 -15.11 -26.20 4.62
C PRO A 472 -16.44 -25.69 4.07
N ASP A 473 -17.39 -25.33 4.94
CA ASP A 473 -18.72 -24.82 4.57
C ASP A 473 -18.81 -23.29 4.47
N ALA A 474 -17.67 -22.59 4.52
CA ALA A 474 -17.68 -21.14 4.37
C ALA A 474 -18.27 -20.74 3.02
N SER A 475 -19.07 -19.67 3.02
CA SER A 475 -19.50 -19.00 1.80
C SER A 475 -18.50 -17.96 1.31
N ARG A 476 -17.50 -17.63 2.15
CA ARG A 476 -16.44 -16.64 1.89
C ARG A 476 -15.14 -17.04 2.56
N ILE A 477 -14.02 -16.79 1.90
CA ILE A 477 -12.68 -16.97 2.47
C ILE A 477 -11.80 -15.75 2.24
N LEU A 478 -10.81 -15.56 3.13
CA LEU A 478 -9.69 -14.67 2.88
C LEU A 478 -8.61 -15.47 2.16
N PHE A 479 -8.21 -15.00 0.98
CA PHE A 479 -7.30 -15.71 0.09
C PHE A 479 -6.37 -14.74 -0.64
N GLU A 480 -5.12 -15.14 -0.81
CA GLU A 480 -4.13 -14.52 -1.71
C GLU A 480 -3.18 -15.61 -2.20
N ALA A 481 -2.60 -15.43 -3.38
CA ALA A 481 -1.51 -16.28 -3.83
C ALA A 481 -0.39 -15.47 -4.47
N ALA A 482 0.85 -15.90 -4.29
CA ALA A 482 1.98 -15.32 -4.99
C ALA A 482 2.76 -16.37 -5.74
N VAL A 483 3.35 -15.98 -6.86
CA VAL A 483 4.27 -16.78 -7.64
C VAL A 483 5.64 -16.11 -7.56
N SER A 484 6.63 -16.84 -7.08
CA SER A 484 8.03 -16.46 -7.22
C SER A 484 8.66 -17.36 -8.26
N ARG A 485 9.32 -16.75 -9.25
CA ARG A 485 9.92 -17.43 -10.41
C ARG A 485 11.09 -16.62 -10.93
N ARG A 486 11.95 -17.19 -11.77
CA ARG A 486 12.99 -16.45 -12.49
C ARG A 486 12.55 -16.09 -13.92
N PRO A 487 12.23 -14.81 -14.21
CA PRO A 487 11.86 -14.40 -15.56
C PRO A 487 12.96 -14.67 -16.58
N PRO A 488 12.61 -14.84 -17.87
CA PRO A 488 13.61 -14.93 -18.94
C PRO A 488 14.58 -13.74 -18.93
N GLY A 489 15.88 -14.03 -18.98
CA GLY A 489 16.93 -13.00 -18.95
C GLY A 489 17.25 -12.40 -17.57
N SER A 490 16.56 -12.83 -16.51
CA SER A 490 16.84 -12.39 -15.13
C SER A 490 17.75 -13.37 -14.39
N THR A 491 18.63 -12.86 -13.53
CA THR A 491 19.42 -13.67 -12.58
C THR A 491 18.74 -13.80 -11.21
N SER A 492 17.76 -12.94 -10.92
CA SER A 492 17.00 -12.93 -9.67
C SER A 492 15.57 -13.44 -9.85
N HIS A 493 15.03 -14.01 -8.77
CA HIS A 493 13.62 -14.32 -8.66
C HIS A 493 12.78 -13.05 -8.54
N LEU A 494 11.65 -13.05 -9.22
CA LEU A 494 10.62 -12.03 -9.14
C LEU A 494 9.39 -12.65 -8.46
N LYS A 495 9.00 -12.10 -7.30
CA LYS A 495 7.79 -12.48 -6.59
C LYS A 495 6.64 -11.54 -6.97
N THR A 496 5.53 -12.13 -7.38
CA THR A 496 4.33 -11.42 -7.83
C THR A 496 3.08 -12.06 -7.21
N ALA A 497 2.22 -11.25 -6.59
CA ALA A 497 0.96 -11.71 -6.01
C ALA A 497 -0.20 -11.59 -7.00
N LEU A 498 -1.34 -12.25 -6.74
CA LEU A 498 -2.51 -12.23 -7.64
C LEU A 498 -3.34 -10.95 -7.47
N PHE A 499 -3.53 -10.44 -6.25
CA PHE A 499 -4.49 -9.35 -5.97
C PHE A 499 -3.88 -8.10 -5.32
N GLY A 500 -2.65 -8.15 -4.83
CA GLY A 500 -1.95 -7.03 -4.19
C GLY A 500 -0.71 -7.50 -3.42
N GLU A 501 0.14 -6.58 -2.94
CA GLU A 501 1.53 -6.81 -2.48
C GLU A 501 1.95 -8.23 -2.01
N ALA A 502 3.11 -8.68 -2.49
CA ALA A 502 3.86 -9.77 -1.92
C ALA A 502 4.23 -9.46 -0.44
N PRO A 503 3.82 -10.28 0.56
CA PRO A 503 4.13 -9.97 1.95
C PRO A 503 5.59 -10.25 2.27
N GLY A 504 6.26 -9.25 2.82
CA GLY A 504 7.11 -9.44 4.00
C GLY A 504 6.26 -9.12 5.22
N HIS A 505 5.86 -10.16 5.95
CA HIS A 505 5.20 -10.19 7.27
C HIS A 505 3.78 -9.59 7.44
N ASP A 506 2.95 -10.44 8.04
CA ASP A 506 1.67 -10.32 8.77
C ASP A 506 0.50 -9.43 8.28
N ASN A 507 0.63 -8.52 7.30
CA ASN A 507 -0.48 -7.63 6.92
C ASN A 507 -0.66 -7.35 5.39
N GLY A 508 -0.33 -8.31 4.52
CA GLY A 508 -0.60 -8.21 3.07
C GLY A 508 -2.10 -8.04 2.75
N PRO A 509 -2.48 -7.36 1.64
CA PRO A 509 -3.87 -7.10 1.31
C PRO A 509 -4.60 -8.38 0.86
N TRP A 510 -5.31 -9.04 1.77
CA TRP A 510 -6.18 -10.19 1.49
C TRP A 510 -7.31 -9.89 0.48
N MET A 511 -7.58 -10.78 -0.46
CA MET A 511 -8.84 -10.77 -1.22
C MET A 511 -9.91 -11.52 -0.42
N MET A 512 -11.13 -10.98 -0.35
CA MET A 512 -12.30 -11.73 0.09
C MET A 512 -12.89 -12.43 -1.13
N ALA A 513 -12.78 -13.76 -1.19
CA ALA A 513 -13.34 -14.57 -2.26
C ALA A 513 -14.70 -15.13 -1.86
N ASP A 514 -15.70 -14.97 -2.73
CA ASP A 514 -17.00 -15.63 -2.59
C ASP A 514 -16.89 -17.07 -3.13
N ILE A 515 -17.52 -18.03 -2.46
CA ILE A 515 -17.55 -19.43 -2.91
C ILE A 515 -18.89 -19.67 -3.63
N SER A 516 -18.82 -20.19 -4.86
CA SER A 516 -20.00 -20.44 -5.71
C SER A 516 -20.11 -21.89 -6.17
#